data_AF-A0A9E5A4N3-F1
#
_entry.id   AF-A0A9E5A4N3-F1
#
_cell.length_a   1.000
_cell.length_b   1.000
_cell.length_c   1.000
_cell.angle_alpha   90.00
_cell.angle_beta   90.00
_cell.angle_gamma   90.00
#
_symmetry.space_group_name_H-M   'P 1'
#
loop_
_entity.id
_entity.type
_entity.pdbx_description
1 polymer ?
#
loop_
_entity_poly.entity_id
_entity_poly.type
_entity_poly.pdbx_seq_one_letter_code
_entity_poly.pdbx_strand_id
1 'polypeptide(L)'
;MKLRSWFVIGIIILGVMATSACIAPSNNIGITIDTNGTNVTVKSTTFLSNPPSQMMSEMEQQALTDIESSNSTVESVKSDMQSIAKKYNYTVNVTINSQFGTDQLPMPAQVSGTSMVPTLQDGQSIIVLKTKDFKVNDIVVAVHPDYGLIVKRVGQISGDQVYLISDNKNIETTTVKLNNGAVETITKTPYKGWLPKKNVIGVVKEY
;
A
#
# COMPACT_ATOMS: atom_id res chain seq x y z
N MET A 1 50.91 37.39 -64.27
CA MET A 1 49.67 38.18 -64.20
C MET A 1 48.49 37.22 -64.24
N LYS A 2 47.77 37.14 -63.12
CA LYS A 2 46.38 36.67 -62.90
C LYS A 2 46.01 35.21 -63.24
N LEU A 3 45.95 34.42 -62.15
CA LEU A 3 45.01 33.32 -61.89
C LEU A 3 43.59 33.63 -62.36
N ARG A 4 42.87 32.58 -62.81
CA ARG A 4 41.43 32.40 -62.53
C ARG A 4 41.01 30.94 -62.73
N SER A 5 41.04 30.22 -61.61
CA SER A 5 40.32 28.96 -61.41
C SER A 5 38.82 29.28 -61.33
N TRP A 6 37.99 28.55 -62.07
CA TRP A 6 36.52 28.64 -61.93
C TRP A 6 36.01 27.30 -61.41
N PHE A 7 35.86 27.22 -60.09
CA PHE A 7 35.06 26.18 -59.43
C PHE A 7 33.59 26.41 -59.78
N VAL A 8 32.95 25.41 -60.38
CA VAL A 8 31.48 25.35 -60.47
C VAL A 8 30.98 24.85 -59.11
N ILE A 9 30.49 25.76 -58.29
CA ILE A 9 29.79 25.45 -57.04
C ILE A 9 28.39 24.97 -57.43
N GLY A 10 28.19 23.66 -57.43
CA GLY A 10 26.86 23.06 -57.44
C GLY A 10 26.19 23.29 -56.09
N ILE A 11 25.20 24.17 -56.04
CA ILE A 11 24.35 24.37 -54.87
C ILE A 11 23.47 23.11 -54.73
N ILE A 12 23.83 22.23 -53.81
CA ILE A 12 22.93 21.18 -53.33
C ILE A 12 21.93 21.87 -52.40
N ILE A 13 20.72 22.12 -52.91
CA ILE A 13 19.58 22.51 -52.09
C ILE A 13 19.15 21.25 -51.33
N LEU A 14 19.72 21.06 -50.14
CA LEU A 14 19.19 20.14 -49.13
C LEU A 14 17.84 20.70 -48.68
N GLY A 15 16.77 20.26 -49.33
CA GLY A 15 15.41 20.42 -48.83
C GLY A 15 15.29 19.64 -47.52
N VAL A 16 15.55 20.29 -46.39
CA VAL A 16 15.15 19.78 -45.09
C VAL A 16 13.63 19.90 -45.06
N MET A 17 12.94 18.88 -45.57
CA MET A 17 11.58 18.63 -45.13
C MET A 17 11.68 18.35 -43.65
N ALA A 18 11.50 19.39 -42.84
CA ALA A 18 11.13 19.23 -41.45
C ALA A 18 9.74 18.58 -41.48
N THR A 19 9.70 17.26 -41.62
CA THR A 19 8.57 16.50 -41.16
C THR A 19 8.55 16.74 -39.67
N SER A 20 7.75 17.72 -39.25
CA SER A 20 7.25 17.79 -37.89
C SER A 20 6.53 16.46 -37.68
N ALA A 21 7.27 15.45 -37.25
CA ALA A 21 6.68 14.28 -36.63
C ALA A 21 6.01 14.85 -35.38
N CYS A 22 4.74 15.19 -35.51
CA CYS A 22 3.85 15.29 -34.38
C CYS A 22 3.90 13.91 -33.74
N ILE A 23 4.79 13.76 -32.75
CA ILE A 23 4.78 12.60 -31.87
C ILE A 23 3.42 12.69 -31.19
N ALA A 24 2.47 11.89 -31.67
CA ALA A 24 1.17 11.79 -31.03
C ALA A 24 1.42 11.42 -29.56
N PRO A 25 0.81 12.15 -28.60
CA PRO A 25 0.96 11.80 -27.20
C PRO A 25 0.55 10.34 -27.03
N SER A 26 1.46 9.54 -26.48
CA SER A 26 1.16 8.15 -26.16
C SER A 26 0.13 8.13 -25.03
N ASN A 27 -1.01 7.50 -25.28
CA ASN A 27 -1.99 7.21 -24.23
C ASN A 27 -1.52 6.09 -23.30
N ASN A 28 -0.40 5.42 -23.62
CA ASN A 28 0.29 4.50 -22.73
C ASN A 28 1.30 5.29 -21.89
N ILE A 29 1.07 5.37 -20.59
CA ILE A 29 1.93 6.10 -19.65
C ILE A 29 2.31 5.24 -18.45
N GLY A 30 3.46 5.50 -17.85
CA GLY A 30 3.84 4.87 -16.58
C GLY A 30 3.39 5.73 -15.40
N ILE A 31 2.75 5.10 -14.41
CA ILE A 31 2.34 5.73 -13.15
C ILE A 31 3.14 5.11 -12.01
N THR A 32 3.71 5.97 -11.16
CA THR A 32 4.35 5.56 -9.91
C THR A 32 3.56 6.10 -8.73
N ILE A 33 3.19 5.21 -7.82
CA ILE A 33 2.64 5.56 -6.51
C ILE A 33 3.78 5.46 -5.50
N ASP A 34 4.22 6.59 -4.96
CA ASP A 34 5.17 6.61 -3.85
C ASP A 34 4.39 6.72 -2.53
N THR A 35 4.65 5.82 -1.58
CA THR A 35 3.99 5.86 -0.27
C THR A 35 4.86 5.32 0.86
N ASN A 36 4.67 5.82 2.08
CA ASN A 36 5.20 5.21 3.29
C ASN A 36 4.09 4.64 4.21
N GLY A 37 2.86 4.57 3.71
CA GLY A 37 1.65 4.23 4.47
C GLY A 37 0.85 5.46 4.92
N THR A 38 1.50 6.55 5.33
CA THR A 38 0.80 7.77 5.81
C THR A 38 0.76 8.90 4.79
N ASN A 39 1.75 8.95 3.91
CA ASN A 39 1.81 9.85 2.77
C ASN A 39 1.70 9.05 1.48
N VAL A 40 1.01 9.63 0.50
CA VAL A 40 0.81 9.05 -0.83
C VAL A 40 1.07 10.13 -1.86
N THR A 41 1.76 9.79 -2.94
CA THR A 41 1.96 10.69 -4.07
C THR A 41 1.92 9.90 -5.35
N VAL A 42 1.18 10.39 -6.35
CA VAL A 42 1.08 9.74 -7.67
C VAL A 42 1.78 10.57 -8.72
N LYS A 43 2.70 9.96 -9.47
CA LYS A 43 3.54 10.61 -10.48
C LYS A 43 3.43 9.93 -11.82
N SER A 44 3.41 10.73 -12.89
CA SER A 44 3.65 10.25 -14.25
C SER A 44 5.14 10.13 -14.49
N THR A 45 5.58 9.00 -15.03
CA THR A 45 6.99 8.75 -15.41
C THR A 45 7.28 9.09 -16.87
N THR A 46 6.24 9.42 -17.66
CA THR A 46 6.39 9.66 -19.10
C THR A 46 6.54 11.15 -19.40
N PHE A 47 7.72 11.54 -19.89
CA PHE A 47 8.12 12.92 -20.16
C PHE A 47 7.31 13.62 -21.29
N LEU A 48 6.76 12.85 -22.23
CA LEU A 48 6.11 13.37 -23.44
C LEU A 48 4.57 13.45 -23.34
N SER A 49 4.00 13.05 -22.22
CA SER A 49 2.54 13.01 -22.01
C SER A 49 2.23 13.58 -20.63
N ASN A 50 1.59 14.75 -20.61
CA ASN A 50 1.02 15.31 -19.39
C ASN A 50 -0.38 14.73 -19.20
N PRO A 51 -0.58 13.74 -18.31
CA PRO A 51 -1.92 13.27 -18.01
C PRO A 51 -2.80 14.40 -17.46
N PRO A 52 -4.13 14.32 -17.67
CA PRO A 52 -5.07 15.29 -17.11
C PRO A 52 -4.91 15.37 -15.58
N SER A 53 -4.87 16.59 -15.03
CA SER A 53 -4.72 16.80 -13.58
C SER A 53 -5.84 16.14 -12.77
N GLN A 54 -7.06 16.13 -13.32
CA GLN A 54 -8.20 15.46 -12.70
C GLN A 54 -7.97 13.94 -12.56
N MET A 55 -7.41 13.29 -13.60
CA MET A 55 -7.07 11.86 -13.53
C MET A 55 -6.05 11.59 -12.43
N MET A 56 -5.01 12.42 -12.33
CA MET A 56 -3.98 12.28 -11.30
C MET A 56 -4.54 12.47 -9.88
N SER A 57 -5.44 13.44 -9.70
CA SER A 57 -6.10 13.68 -8.41
C SER A 57 -7.04 12.54 -8.02
N GLU A 58 -7.80 11.97 -8.98
CA GLU A 58 -8.64 10.80 -8.72
C GLU A 58 -7.79 9.58 -8.35
N MET A 59 -6.66 9.37 -9.04
CA MET A 59 -5.70 8.31 -8.72
C MET A 59 -5.10 8.47 -7.33
N GLU A 60 -4.73 9.68 -6.93
CA GLU A 60 -4.12 9.95 -5.62
C GLU A 60 -5.12 9.71 -4.47
N GLN A 61 -6.36 10.16 -4.62
CA GLN A 61 -7.43 9.89 -3.65
C GLN A 61 -7.76 8.40 -3.53
N GLN A 62 -7.85 7.70 -4.67
CA GLN A 62 -8.10 6.26 -4.67
C GLN A 62 -6.91 5.49 -4.06
N ALA A 63 -5.68 5.84 -4.41
CA ALA A 63 -4.48 5.22 -3.85
C ALA A 63 -4.43 5.38 -2.31
N LEU A 64 -4.80 6.56 -1.79
CA LEU A 64 -4.93 6.78 -0.34
C LEU A 64 -5.96 5.83 0.28
N THR A 65 -7.15 5.74 -0.32
CA THR A 65 -8.22 4.85 0.13
C THR A 65 -7.77 3.38 0.14
N ASP A 66 -7.06 2.94 -0.90
CA ASP A 66 -6.58 1.57 -0.99
C ASP A 66 -5.46 1.31 0.02
N ILE A 67 -4.54 2.25 0.24
CA ILE A 67 -3.44 2.11 1.21
C ILE A 67 -3.99 1.94 2.62
N GLU A 68 -5.01 2.71 2.99
CA GLU A 68 -5.69 2.62 4.30
C GLU A 68 -6.58 1.38 4.43
N SER A 69 -7.07 0.83 3.31
CA SER A 69 -7.94 -0.33 3.34
C SER A 69 -7.21 -1.61 3.74
N SER A 70 -7.82 -2.39 4.64
CA SER A 70 -7.29 -3.71 5.07
C SER A 70 -7.45 -4.83 4.04
N ASN A 71 -8.29 -4.64 3.03
CA ASN A 71 -8.62 -5.67 2.03
C ASN A 71 -7.93 -5.44 0.67
N SER A 72 -7.24 -4.32 0.50
CA SER A 72 -6.55 -4.03 -0.76
C SER A 72 -5.30 -4.87 -0.91
N THR A 73 -4.93 -5.07 -2.18
CA THR A 73 -3.74 -5.79 -2.62
C THR A 73 -3.00 -4.93 -3.63
N VAL A 74 -1.75 -5.28 -3.92
CA VAL A 74 -1.00 -4.61 -5.01
C VAL A 74 -1.78 -4.71 -6.32
N GLU A 75 -2.37 -5.87 -6.60
CA GLU A 75 -3.15 -6.13 -7.80
C GLU A 75 -4.43 -5.29 -7.86
N SER A 76 -5.16 -5.16 -6.75
CA SER A 76 -6.37 -4.33 -6.71
C SER A 76 -6.04 -2.86 -6.92
N VAL A 77 -5.01 -2.33 -6.23
CA VAL A 77 -4.53 -0.95 -6.42
C VAL A 77 -4.17 -0.69 -7.88
N LYS A 78 -3.40 -1.59 -8.51
CA LYS A 78 -3.03 -1.48 -9.93
C LYS A 78 -4.27 -1.50 -10.83
N SER A 79 -5.25 -2.36 -10.53
CA SER A 79 -6.53 -2.43 -11.25
C SER A 79 -7.35 -1.15 -11.12
N ASP A 80 -7.38 -0.54 -9.94
CA ASP A 80 -8.13 0.70 -9.68
C ASP A 80 -7.50 1.87 -10.44
N MET A 81 -6.17 1.99 -10.42
CA MET A 81 -5.45 2.97 -11.24
C MET A 81 -5.72 2.78 -12.74
N GLN A 82 -5.68 1.54 -13.22
CA GLN A 82 -6.01 1.22 -14.62
C GLN A 82 -7.46 1.57 -14.97
N SER A 83 -8.40 1.36 -14.04
CA SER A 83 -9.80 1.68 -14.23
C SER A 83 -10.04 3.18 -14.29
N ILE A 84 -9.35 3.97 -13.44
CA ILE A 84 -9.38 5.43 -13.50
C ILE A 84 -8.79 5.90 -14.82
N ALA A 85 -7.60 5.42 -15.21
CA ALA A 85 -6.95 5.81 -16.47
C ALA A 85 -7.84 5.60 -17.70
N LYS A 86 -8.56 4.47 -17.76
CA LYS A 86 -9.47 4.14 -18.86
C LYS A 86 -10.58 5.18 -19.03
N LYS A 87 -11.08 5.79 -17.96
CA LYS A 87 -12.10 6.87 -18.04
C LYS A 87 -11.59 8.09 -18.83
N TYR A 88 -10.28 8.28 -18.87
CA TYR A 88 -9.60 9.37 -19.56
C TYR A 88 -8.94 8.92 -20.88
N ASN A 89 -9.24 7.72 -21.38
CA ASN A 89 -8.64 7.11 -22.57
C ASN A 89 -7.12 6.84 -22.45
N TYR A 90 -6.63 6.61 -21.23
CA TYR A 90 -5.25 6.20 -20.97
C TYR A 90 -5.16 4.71 -20.64
N THR A 91 -4.02 4.12 -20.98
CA THR A 91 -3.56 2.82 -20.49
C THR A 91 -2.33 3.07 -19.63
N VAL A 92 -2.30 2.51 -18.43
CA VAL A 92 -1.23 2.76 -17.46
C VAL A 92 -0.51 1.49 -17.06
N ASN A 93 0.82 1.58 -17.00
CA ASN A 93 1.63 0.64 -16.25
C ASN A 93 1.90 1.23 -14.87
N VAL A 94 1.56 0.50 -13.80
CA VAL A 94 1.53 1.04 -12.44
C VAL A 94 2.59 0.34 -11.60
N THR A 95 3.43 1.14 -10.95
CA THR A 95 4.43 0.70 -9.99
C THR A 95 4.13 1.32 -8.63
N ILE A 96 4.17 0.53 -7.57
CA ILE A 96 4.07 1.03 -6.19
C ILE A 96 5.47 1.01 -5.60
N ASN A 97 5.92 2.12 -5.04
CA ASN A 97 7.17 2.19 -4.29
C ASN A 97 6.86 2.56 -2.85
N SER A 98 7.42 1.78 -1.93
CA SER A 98 7.38 2.11 -0.51
C SER A 98 8.74 1.97 0.16
N GLN A 99 8.80 2.34 1.44
CA GLN A 99 10.00 2.15 2.25
C GLN A 99 10.41 0.66 2.36
N PHE A 100 9.50 -0.26 2.04
CA PHE A 100 9.75 -1.70 2.06
C PHE A 100 10.15 -2.27 0.69
N GLY A 101 10.12 -1.46 -0.37
CA GLY A 101 10.54 -1.83 -1.72
C GLY A 101 9.45 -1.63 -2.77
N THR A 102 9.73 -2.09 -3.98
CA THR A 102 8.79 -2.06 -5.12
C THR A 102 7.69 -3.09 -4.94
N ASP A 103 6.46 -2.69 -5.25
CA ASP A 103 5.24 -3.49 -5.11
C ASP A 103 5.06 -4.05 -3.69
N GLN A 104 5.46 -3.25 -2.69
CA GLN A 104 5.22 -3.51 -1.28
C GLN A 104 4.23 -2.47 -0.76
N LEU A 105 3.11 -2.94 -0.20
CA LEU A 105 1.98 -2.08 0.18
C LEU A 105 1.94 -1.87 1.70
N PRO A 106 2.44 -0.74 2.22
CA PRO A 106 2.28 -0.38 3.62
C PRO A 106 0.82 -0.01 3.92
N MET A 107 0.41 -0.17 5.17
CA MET A 107 -0.90 0.24 5.69
C MET A 107 -0.71 0.82 7.08
N PRO A 108 -1.11 2.08 7.33
CA PRO A 108 -1.09 2.66 8.65
C PRO A 108 -2.22 2.07 9.50
N ALA A 109 -1.97 1.88 10.79
CA ALA A 109 -3.00 1.51 11.76
C ALA A 109 -2.69 2.11 13.13
N GLN A 110 -3.71 2.21 13.98
CA GLN A 110 -3.56 2.57 15.38
C GLN A 110 -3.93 1.38 16.26
N VAL A 111 -3.07 1.09 17.23
CA VAL A 111 -3.30 0.02 18.21
C VAL A 111 -4.42 0.44 19.16
N SER A 112 -5.35 -0.47 19.42
CA SER A 112 -6.40 -0.29 20.43
C SER A 112 -6.36 -1.42 21.46
N GLY A 113 -6.42 -1.01 22.73
CA GLY A 113 -6.41 -1.86 23.90
C GLY A 113 -5.02 -2.32 24.35
N THR A 114 -4.99 -2.97 25.51
CA THR A 114 -3.76 -3.32 26.23
C THR A 114 -3.24 -4.73 25.93
N SER A 115 -3.83 -5.43 24.96
CA SER A 115 -3.59 -6.87 24.73
C SER A 115 -2.17 -7.20 24.24
N MET A 116 -1.44 -6.19 23.76
CA MET A 116 -0.07 -6.30 23.24
C MET A 116 0.97 -5.61 24.12
N VAL A 117 0.59 -5.06 25.27
CA VAL A 117 1.53 -4.50 26.26
C VAL A 117 2.44 -5.63 26.78
N PRO A 118 3.76 -5.41 26.96
CA PRO A 118 4.46 -4.13 26.85
C PRO A 118 4.95 -3.77 25.44
N THR A 119 4.78 -4.65 24.45
CA THR A 119 5.35 -4.45 23.12
C THR A 119 4.67 -3.33 22.33
N LEU A 120 3.34 -3.30 22.34
CA LEU A 120 2.55 -2.22 21.73
C LEU A 120 1.61 -1.61 22.77
N GLN A 121 1.58 -0.29 22.80
CA GLN A 121 0.77 0.53 23.69
C GLN A 121 -0.56 0.90 23.03
N ASP A 122 -1.58 1.13 23.85
CA ASP A 122 -2.85 1.68 23.37
C ASP A 122 -2.63 3.06 22.73
N GLY A 123 -3.26 3.31 21.58
CA GLY A 123 -3.11 4.55 20.80
C GLY A 123 -1.82 4.65 19.96
N GLN A 124 -0.91 3.67 20.05
CA GLN A 124 0.34 3.67 19.27
C GLN A 124 0.07 3.50 17.78
N SER A 125 0.65 4.37 16.96
CA SER A 125 0.64 4.23 15.49
C SER A 125 1.64 3.16 15.05
N ILE A 126 1.24 2.33 14.10
CA ILE A 126 2.04 1.27 13.52
C ILE A 126 1.94 1.27 11.99
N ILE A 127 2.98 0.77 11.32
CA ILE A 127 2.94 0.49 9.88
C ILE A 127 2.95 -1.02 9.64
N VAL A 128 1.93 -1.50 8.94
CA VAL A 128 1.75 -2.90 8.56
C VAL A 128 2.14 -3.06 7.10
N LEU A 129 3.11 -3.93 6.82
CA LEU A 129 3.35 -4.38 5.45
C LEU A 129 2.34 -5.46 5.09
N LYS A 130 1.47 -5.20 4.11
CA LYS A 130 0.51 -6.19 3.59
C LYS A 130 1.28 -7.29 2.87
N THR A 131 1.37 -8.46 3.49
CA THR A 131 2.10 -9.62 2.96
C THR A 131 1.59 -10.91 3.61
N LYS A 132 1.74 -12.01 2.89
CA LYS A 132 1.51 -13.37 3.43
C LYS A 132 2.81 -14.04 3.90
N ASP A 133 3.94 -13.36 3.73
CA ASP A 133 5.24 -13.81 4.23
C ASP A 133 5.45 -13.32 5.67
N PHE A 134 5.13 -14.20 6.62
CA PHE A 134 5.30 -13.97 8.05
C PHE A 134 5.79 -15.26 8.72
N LYS A 135 6.48 -15.11 9.85
CA LYS A 135 7.07 -16.22 10.61
C LYS A 135 6.69 -16.17 12.08
N VAL A 136 7.01 -17.25 12.79
CA VAL A 136 6.88 -17.31 14.25
C VAL A 136 7.63 -16.13 14.89
N ASN A 137 7.01 -15.56 15.91
CA ASN A 137 7.39 -14.34 16.63
C ASN A 137 7.13 -13.01 15.93
N ASP A 138 6.74 -12.97 14.64
CA ASP A 138 6.30 -11.73 14.02
C ASP A 138 5.03 -11.20 14.72
N ILE A 139 4.85 -9.88 14.71
CA ILE A 139 3.60 -9.25 15.09
C ILE A 139 2.81 -9.03 13.80
N VAL A 140 1.57 -9.50 13.78
CA VAL A 140 0.71 -9.46 12.59
C VAL A 140 -0.60 -8.77 12.89
N VAL A 141 -1.17 -8.17 11.84
CA VAL A 141 -2.57 -7.73 11.83
C VAL A 141 -3.39 -8.77 11.08
N ALA A 142 -4.51 -9.18 11.67
CA ALA A 142 -5.39 -10.20 11.11
C ALA A 142 -6.87 -9.84 11.30
N VAL A 143 -7.73 -10.39 10.44
CA VAL A 143 -9.19 -10.30 10.57
C VAL A 143 -9.69 -11.46 11.43
N HIS A 144 -10.20 -11.14 12.61
CA HIS A 144 -10.90 -12.07 13.49
C HIS A 144 -12.41 -12.01 13.24
N PRO A 145 -13.12 -13.16 13.19
CA PRO A 145 -14.56 -13.18 12.95
C PRO A 145 -15.36 -12.38 13.98
N ASP A 146 -14.97 -12.47 15.25
CA ASP A 146 -15.72 -11.82 16.35
C ASP A 146 -15.21 -10.43 16.73
N TYR A 147 -13.97 -10.07 16.36
CA TYR A 147 -13.31 -8.84 16.85
C TYR A 147 -12.90 -7.89 15.72
N GLY A 148 -13.10 -8.26 14.45
CA GLY A 148 -12.59 -7.48 13.33
C GLY A 148 -11.06 -7.48 13.30
N LEU A 149 -10.45 -6.33 13.03
CA LEU A 149 -8.99 -6.22 12.98
C LEU A 149 -8.36 -6.38 14.36
N ILE A 150 -7.43 -7.33 14.46
CA ILE A 150 -6.64 -7.56 15.67
C ILE A 150 -5.15 -7.54 15.33
N VAL A 151 -4.35 -7.00 16.26
CA VAL A 151 -2.89 -7.12 16.24
C VAL A 151 -2.45 -8.13 17.30
N LYS A 152 -1.67 -9.14 16.91
CA LYS A 152 -1.20 -10.23 17.79
C LYS A 152 0.17 -10.74 17.38
N ARG A 153 0.87 -11.43 18.29
CA ARG A 153 2.11 -12.14 17.99
C ARG A 153 1.82 -13.52 17.43
N VAL A 154 2.57 -13.93 16.42
CA VAL A 154 2.56 -15.30 15.89
C VAL A 154 3.26 -16.22 16.87
N GLY A 155 2.50 -17.09 17.53
CA GLY A 155 3.05 -18.10 18.43
C GLY A 155 3.46 -19.39 17.70
N GLN A 156 2.68 -19.82 16.72
CA GLN A 156 2.94 -21.04 15.94
C GLN A 156 2.30 -20.94 14.55
N ILE A 157 2.88 -21.65 13.57
CA ILE A 157 2.29 -21.85 12.24
C ILE A 157 2.17 -23.35 12.01
N SER A 158 1.02 -23.82 11.52
CA SER A 158 0.77 -25.23 11.20
C SER A 158 -0.12 -25.32 9.97
N GLY A 159 0.44 -25.76 8.83
CA GLY A 159 -0.26 -25.77 7.55
C GLY A 159 -0.85 -24.39 7.19
N ASP A 160 -2.15 -24.36 6.94
CA ASP A 160 -2.92 -23.15 6.62
C ASP A 160 -3.47 -22.41 7.85
N GLN A 161 -3.01 -22.77 9.05
CA GLN A 161 -3.41 -22.15 10.30
C GLN A 161 -2.25 -21.42 10.97
N VAL A 162 -2.57 -20.32 11.65
CA VAL A 162 -1.65 -19.54 12.48
C VAL A 162 -2.22 -19.41 13.88
N TYR A 163 -1.41 -19.70 14.89
CA TYR A 163 -1.76 -19.51 16.28
C TYR A 163 -1.27 -18.13 16.74
N LEU A 164 -2.21 -17.28 17.14
CA LEU A 164 -1.96 -15.92 17.57
C LEU A 164 -2.09 -15.80 19.08
N ILE A 165 -1.19 -15.04 19.69
CA ILE A 165 -1.15 -14.82 21.14
C ILE A 165 -1.03 -13.33 21.48
N SER A 166 -1.66 -12.94 22.58
CA SER A 166 -1.40 -11.67 23.26
C SER A 166 -0.01 -11.65 23.87
N ASP A 167 0.67 -10.51 23.80
CA ASP A 167 1.92 -10.31 24.56
C ASP A 167 1.63 -9.99 26.03
N ASN A 168 0.53 -9.29 26.30
CA ASN A 168 0.08 -9.06 27.66
C ASN A 168 -0.40 -10.38 28.27
N LYS A 169 0.24 -10.81 29.37
CA LYS A 169 -0.09 -12.05 30.08
C LYS A 169 -0.98 -11.83 31.31
N ASN A 170 -1.35 -10.58 31.60
CA ASN A 170 -2.14 -10.24 32.77
C ASN A 170 -3.57 -10.77 32.64
N ILE A 171 -4.11 -11.23 33.77
CA ILE A 171 -5.51 -11.61 33.91
C ILE A 171 -6.18 -10.51 34.72
N GLU A 172 -7.14 -9.82 34.11
CA GLU A 172 -7.89 -8.74 34.76
C GLU A 172 -9.21 -9.32 35.26
N THR A 173 -9.56 -9.05 36.52
CA THR A 173 -10.82 -9.49 37.13
C THR A 173 -11.58 -8.26 37.62
N THR A 174 -12.78 -8.05 37.10
CA THR A 174 -13.64 -6.93 37.46
C THR A 174 -14.93 -7.45 38.06
N THR A 175 -15.29 -6.91 39.23
CA THR A 175 -16.54 -7.24 39.90
C THR A 175 -17.59 -6.19 39.56
N VAL A 176 -18.70 -6.61 38.96
CA VAL A 176 -19.81 -5.76 38.54
C VAL A 176 -21.02 -6.03 39.42
N LYS A 177 -21.65 -4.97 39.92
CA LYS A 177 -22.89 -5.08 40.70
C LYS A 177 -24.08 -4.84 39.77
N LEU A 178 -24.94 -5.85 39.65
CA LEU A 178 -26.12 -5.79 38.82
C LEU A 178 -27.25 -5.02 39.50
N ASN A 179 -28.21 -4.56 38.72
CA ASN A 179 -29.36 -3.77 39.20
C ASN A 179 -30.24 -4.53 40.21
N ASN A 180 -30.20 -5.87 40.21
CA ASN A 180 -30.90 -6.73 41.17
C ASN A 180 -30.10 -6.99 42.47
N GLY A 181 -28.94 -6.34 42.64
CA GLY A 181 -28.05 -6.52 43.80
C GLY A 181 -27.09 -7.71 43.72
N ALA A 182 -27.19 -8.55 42.68
CA ALA A 182 -26.23 -9.62 42.43
C ALA A 182 -24.85 -9.06 42.06
N VAL A 183 -23.82 -9.83 42.38
CA VAL A 183 -22.43 -9.48 42.10
C VAL A 183 -21.89 -10.50 41.10
N GLU A 184 -21.45 -10.02 39.95
CA GLU A 184 -20.81 -10.86 38.93
C GLU A 184 -19.33 -10.53 38.83
N THR A 185 -18.52 -11.55 38.59
CA THR A 185 -17.08 -11.40 38.38
C THR A 185 -16.77 -11.69 36.92
N ILE A 186 -16.27 -10.69 36.21
CA ILE A 186 -15.81 -10.79 34.83
C ILE A 186 -14.30 -10.97 34.84
N THR A 187 -13.82 -12.09 34.30
CA THR A 187 -12.39 -12.34 34.12
C THR A 187 -12.01 -12.21 32.66
N LYS A 188 -11.11 -11.29 32.36
CA LYS A 188 -10.54 -11.07 31.04
C LYS A 188 -9.17 -11.75 30.97
N THR A 189 -9.06 -12.73 30.08
CA THR A 189 -7.84 -13.50 29.85
C THR A 189 -7.11 -13.05 28.59
N PRO A 190 -5.77 -13.17 28.53
CA PRO A 190 -5.00 -12.95 27.31
C PRO A 190 -5.53 -13.77 26.13
N TYR A 191 -5.62 -13.13 24.96
CA TYR A 191 -6.07 -13.83 23.76
C TYR A 191 -5.05 -14.90 23.35
N LYS A 192 -5.56 -16.07 22.99
CA LYS A 192 -4.82 -17.13 22.32
C LYS A 192 -5.77 -17.91 21.42
N GLY A 193 -5.42 -18.12 20.16
CA GLY A 193 -6.35 -18.76 19.23
C GLY A 193 -5.74 -19.06 17.87
N TRP A 194 -6.31 -20.06 17.19
CA TRP A 194 -5.98 -20.39 15.80
C TRP A 194 -6.84 -19.56 14.85
N LEU A 195 -6.22 -19.06 13.78
CA LEU A 195 -6.90 -18.44 12.65
C LEU A 195 -6.35 -19.01 11.33
N PRO A 196 -7.16 -19.05 10.26
CA PRO A 196 -6.65 -19.32 8.93
C PRO A 196 -5.58 -18.30 8.52
N LYS A 197 -4.47 -18.73 7.92
CA LYS A 197 -3.41 -17.83 7.43
C LYS A 197 -3.93 -16.77 6.47
N LYS A 198 -4.96 -17.10 5.68
CA LYS A 198 -5.61 -16.14 4.76
C LYS A 198 -6.14 -14.89 5.47
N ASN A 199 -6.52 -15.00 6.75
CA ASN A 199 -7.03 -13.90 7.56
C ASN A 199 -5.92 -12.92 8.01
N VAL A 200 -4.65 -13.31 7.93
CA VAL A 200 -3.53 -12.39 8.21
C VAL A 200 -3.41 -11.39 7.07
N ILE A 201 -3.50 -10.11 7.39
CA ILE A 201 -3.36 -9.01 6.41
C ILE A 201 -1.89 -8.74 6.15
N GLY A 202 -1.08 -8.69 7.20
CA GLY A 202 0.31 -8.30 7.08
C GLY A 202 1.08 -8.32 8.39
N VAL A 203 2.35 -7.95 8.28
CA VAL A 203 3.32 -7.94 9.38
C VAL A 203 3.55 -6.49 9.81
N VAL A 204 3.54 -6.23 11.11
CA VAL A 204 3.93 -4.94 11.67
C VAL A 204 5.43 -4.75 11.49
N LYS A 205 5.83 -3.69 10.76
CA LYS A 205 7.24 -3.40 10.44
C LYS A 205 7.80 -2.21 11.20
N GLU A 206 6.94 -1.25 11.53
CA GLU A 206 7.31 -0.05 12.29
C GLU A 206 6.32 0.12 13.44
N TYR A 207 6.84 0.29 14.65
CA TYR A 207 6.09 0.54 15.88
C TYR A 207 6.99 1.22 16.91
#